data_AF-A0A5N7S8T1-F1
#
_entry.id   AF-A0A5N7S8T1-F1
#
_cell.length_a   1.000
_cell.length_b   1.000
_cell.length_c   1.000
_cell.angle_alpha   90.00
_cell.angle_beta   90.00
_cell.angle_gamma   90.00
#
_symmetry.space_group_name_H-M   'P 1'
#
loop_
_entity.id
_entity.type
_entity.pdbx_description
1 polymer ?
#
loop_
_entity_poly.entity_id
_entity_poly.type
_entity_poly.pdbx_seq_one_letter_code
_entity_poly.pdbx_strand_id
1 'polypeptide(L)'
;MQQAPNAPLRRQLLTAGAGLAAVVGAAMGSAPARAATPPSQAEALEQLLGKQAISEVLYRYPRGLDLLDRDILLSLGHANGTVQFGKMRFDPWASFVDWLLDAHKSMLSNNHRMTNMLIEVRGDKAVSETTGTATLVVAVEKDQVEERWMHSRYLDRWSRRNGRWAIDSRQSVTDFRRIEVFPASELKTRYSTLGDRLGKDDPSYKLFNFL
;
A
#
# COMPACT_ATOMS: atom_id res chain seq x y z
N MET A 1 22.82 -30.81 -33.81
CA MET A 1 23.14 -30.62 -32.39
C MET A 1 21.89 -30.96 -31.60
N GLN A 2 21.91 -32.06 -30.85
CA GLN A 2 20.75 -32.69 -30.20
C GLN A 2 20.24 -31.84 -29.02
N GLN A 3 18.92 -31.70 -28.94
CA GLN A 3 18.21 -31.20 -27.76
C GLN A 3 18.18 -32.31 -26.69
N ALA A 4 18.65 -32.00 -25.49
CA ALA A 4 18.42 -32.81 -24.30
C ALA A 4 17.09 -32.38 -23.62
N PRO A 5 16.31 -33.31 -23.05
CA PRO A 5 15.02 -33.00 -22.45
C PRO A 5 15.17 -32.40 -21.05
N ASN A 6 14.42 -31.32 -20.77
CA ASN A 6 14.28 -30.75 -19.43
C ASN A 6 13.50 -31.70 -18.52
N ALA A 7 14.12 -32.14 -17.43
CA ALA A 7 13.47 -32.87 -16.35
C ALA A 7 12.50 -31.96 -15.56
N PRO A 8 11.41 -32.49 -14.98
CA PRO A 8 10.46 -31.68 -14.22
C PRO A 8 11.03 -31.34 -12.82
N LEU A 9 10.97 -30.06 -12.45
CA LEU A 9 11.21 -29.60 -11.07
C LEU A 9 10.13 -30.16 -10.14
N ARG A 10 10.45 -31.25 -9.43
CA ARG A 10 9.63 -31.76 -8.32
C ARG A 10 9.61 -30.71 -7.19
N ARG A 11 8.42 -30.19 -6.87
CA ARG A 11 8.15 -29.52 -5.59
C ARG A 11 8.42 -30.52 -4.47
N GLN A 12 9.53 -30.35 -3.75
CA GLN A 12 9.70 -31.00 -2.46
C GLN A 12 8.79 -30.29 -1.46
N LEU A 13 7.69 -30.96 -1.09
CA LEU A 13 7.02 -30.67 0.17
C LEU A 13 8.02 -30.98 1.29
N LEU A 14 8.43 -29.96 2.03
CA LEU A 14 9.13 -30.13 3.30
C LEU A 14 8.17 -30.81 4.28
N THR A 15 8.22 -32.14 4.35
CA THR A 15 7.69 -32.89 5.49
C THR A 15 8.61 -32.60 6.67
N ALA A 16 8.13 -31.81 7.63
CA ALA A 16 8.80 -31.57 8.89
C ALA A 16 8.89 -32.89 9.67
N GLY A 17 10.07 -33.53 9.63
CA GLY A 17 10.41 -34.63 10.52
C GLY A 17 10.68 -34.08 11.92
N ALA A 18 9.97 -34.63 12.90
CA ALA A 18 10.17 -34.37 14.31
C ALA A 18 11.59 -34.80 14.73
N GLY A 19 12.45 -33.82 15.03
CA GLY A 19 13.73 -34.01 15.70
C GLY A 19 13.76 -33.11 16.94
N LEU A 20 13.44 -33.67 18.10
CA LEU A 20 13.55 -33.00 19.39
C LEU A 20 15.05 -32.88 19.73
N ALA A 21 15.66 -31.72 19.46
CA ALA A 21 16.94 -31.35 20.05
C ALA A 21 16.66 -30.28 21.12
N ALA A 22 16.78 -30.68 22.39
CA ALA A 22 16.69 -29.77 23.52
C ALA A 22 17.92 -28.84 23.52
N VAL A 23 17.74 -27.61 23.05
CA VAL A 23 18.70 -26.52 23.30
C VAL A 23 18.27 -25.82 24.56
N VAL A 24 18.98 -26.08 25.67
CA VAL A 24 18.87 -25.28 26.90
C VAL A 24 19.56 -23.95 26.65
N GLY A 25 18.81 -23.01 26.06
CA GLY A 25 19.21 -21.61 25.93
C GLY A 25 18.90 -20.88 27.23
N ALA A 26 19.94 -20.31 27.87
CA ALA A 26 19.79 -19.45 29.04
C ALA A 26 18.80 -18.32 28.75
N ALA A 27 17.72 -18.26 29.54
CA ALA A 27 16.76 -17.17 29.48
C ALA A 27 17.44 -15.87 29.91
N MET A 28 17.79 -15.01 28.94
CA MET A 28 18.00 -13.60 29.22
C MET A 28 16.64 -13.02 29.62
N GLY A 29 16.46 -12.76 30.91
CA GLY A 29 15.24 -12.18 31.44
C GLY A 29 14.91 -10.87 30.71
N SER A 30 13.82 -10.87 29.94
CA SER A 30 13.18 -9.63 29.55
C SER A 30 12.58 -9.04 30.83
N ALA A 31 13.02 -7.83 31.19
CA ALA A 31 12.37 -7.09 32.26
C ALA A 31 10.87 -6.98 31.94
N PRO A 32 9.96 -7.21 32.90
CA PRO A 32 8.55 -7.05 32.64
C PRO A 32 8.32 -5.61 32.19
N ALA A 33 7.71 -5.45 31.02
CA ALA A 33 7.26 -4.14 30.55
C ALA A 33 6.41 -3.54 31.68
N ARG A 34 6.91 -2.45 32.28
CA ARG A 34 6.21 -1.75 33.35
C ARG A 34 4.84 -1.37 32.78
N ALA A 35 3.77 -1.93 33.34
CA ALA A 35 2.42 -1.68 32.87
C ALA A 35 2.19 -0.16 32.87
N ALA A 36 2.04 0.41 31.68
CA ALA A 36 1.80 1.83 31.54
C ALA A 36 0.48 2.17 32.24
N THR A 37 0.42 3.31 32.92
CA THR A 37 -0.84 3.84 33.43
C THR A 37 -1.83 3.94 32.27
N PRO A 38 -3.05 3.39 32.40
CA PRO A 38 -4.04 3.47 31.34
C PRO A 38 -4.36 4.93 31.02
N PRO A 39 -4.63 5.27 29.75
CA PRO A 39 -4.93 6.64 29.35
C PRO A 39 -6.20 7.12 30.06
N SER A 40 -6.25 8.42 30.36
CA SER A 40 -7.49 9.08 30.74
C SER A 40 -8.54 8.95 29.63
N GLN A 41 -9.81 9.16 29.97
CA GLN A 41 -10.89 9.11 28.98
C GLN A 41 -10.70 10.14 27.86
N ALA A 42 -10.19 11.34 28.18
CA ALA A 42 -9.90 12.38 27.20
C ALA A 42 -8.80 11.94 26.24
N GLU A 43 -7.69 11.40 26.75
CA GLU A 43 -6.59 10.88 25.92
C GLU A 43 -7.04 9.71 25.05
N ALA A 44 -7.86 8.80 25.59
CA ALA A 44 -8.40 7.68 24.83
C ALA A 44 -9.31 8.16 23.68
N LEU A 45 -10.13 9.19 23.92
CA LEU A 45 -10.96 9.80 22.88
C LEU A 45 -10.11 10.49 21.80
N GLU A 46 -9.10 11.25 22.19
CA GLU A 46 -8.17 11.88 21.24
C GLU A 46 -7.42 10.84 20.38
N GLN A 47 -6.99 9.74 20.99
CA GLN A 47 -6.38 8.63 20.26
C GLN A 47 -7.34 8.01 19.26
N LEU A 48 -8.61 7.78 19.65
CA LEU A 48 -9.63 7.24 18.75
C LEU A 48 -9.89 8.17 17.56
N LEU A 49 -10.04 9.47 17.82
CA LEU A 49 -10.22 10.49 16.78
C LEU A 49 -9.01 10.57 15.85
N GLY A 50 -7.79 10.51 16.39
CA GLY A 50 -6.56 10.46 15.61
C GLY A 50 -6.48 9.22 14.71
N LYS A 51 -6.83 8.05 15.26
CA LYS A 51 -6.89 6.79 14.48
C LYS A 51 -7.88 6.91 13.33
N GLN A 52 -9.09 7.41 13.59
CA GLN A 52 -10.10 7.59 12.54
C GLN A 52 -9.64 8.56 11.45
N ALA A 53 -9.09 9.72 11.84
CA ALA A 53 -8.59 10.70 10.88
C ALA A 53 -7.47 10.14 10.00
N ILE A 54 -6.54 9.37 10.56
CA ILE A 54 -5.46 8.71 9.80
C ILE A 54 -6.03 7.64 8.86
N SER A 55 -6.95 6.79 9.33
CA SER A 55 -7.62 5.78 8.50
C SER A 55 -8.30 6.41 7.29
N GLU A 56 -8.98 7.55 7.47
CA GLU A 56 -9.60 8.27 6.35
C GLU A 56 -8.58 8.81 5.35
N VAL A 57 -7.43 9.32 5.80
CA VAL A 57 -6.34 9.72 4.89
C VAL A 57 -5.85 8.50 4.10
N LEU A 58 -5.68 7.35 4.75
CA LEU A 58 -5.26 6.10 4.09
C LEU A 58 -6.29 5.62 3.06
N TYR A 59 -7.60 5.74 3.33
CA TYR A 59 -8.65 5.40 2.37
C TYR A 59 -8.74 6.37 1.19
N ARG A 60 -8.36 7.63 1.37
CA ARG A 60 -8.27 8.60 0.26
C ARG A 60 -7.12 8.30 -0.70
N TYR A 61 -6.10 7.54 -0.29
CA TYR A 61 -4.97 7.19 -1.17
C TYR A 61 -5.39 6.41 -2.43
N PRO A 62 -6.06 5.24 -2.33
CA PRO A 62 -6.57 4.55 -3.51
C PRO A 62 -7.51 5.39 -4.35
N ARG A 63 -8.41 6.16 -3.72
CA ARG A 63 -9.33 7.05 -4.43
C ARG A 63 -8.58 8.07 -5.28
N GLY A 64 -7.58 8.75 -4.71
CA GLY A 64 -6.78 9.73 -5.43
C GLY A 64 -5.97 9.10 -6.56
N LEU A 65 -5.38 7.93 -6.32
CA LEU A 65 -4.55 7.26 -7.32
C LEU A 65 -5.36 6.67 -8.47
N ASP A 66 -6.41 5.90 -8.15
CA ASP A 66 -7.22 5.19 -9.13
C ASP A 66 -7.97 6.18 -10.05
N LEU A 67 -8.34 7.36 -9.54
CA LEU A 67 -8.97 8.45 -10.28
C LEU A 67 -7.97 9.47 -10.85
N LEU A 68 -6.66 9.26 -10.65
CA LEU A 68 -5.59 10.20 -11.03
C LEU A 68 -5.80 11.64 -10.51
N ASP A 69 -6.41 11.78 -9.33
CA ASP A 69 -6.66 13.07 -8.69
C ASP A 69 -5.43 13.52 -7.87
N ARG A 70 -4.67 14.41 -8.51
CA ARG A 70 -3.46 15.01 -7.92
C ARG A 70 -3.72 15.74 -6.61
N ASP A 71 -4.85 16.44 -6.49
CA ASP A 71 -5.13 17.26 -5.30
C ASP A 71 -5.38 16.36 -4.09
N ILE A 72 -6.13 15.27 -4.28
CA ILE A 72 -6.29 14.26 -3.24
C ILE A 72 -4.93 13.70 -2.83
N LEU A 73 -4.07 13.30 -3.78
CA LEU A 73 -2.77 12.69 -3.49
C LEU A 73 -1.82 13.65 -2.76
N LEU A 74 -1.80 14.93 -3.15
CA LEU A 74 -1.02 15.96 -2.45
C LEU A 74 -1.51 16.17 -1.01
N SER A 75 -2.82 16.07 -0.77
CA SER A 75 -3.40 16.27 0.57
C SER A 75 -2.98 15.21 1.58
N LEU A 76 -2.47 14.05 1.16
CA LEU A 76 -2.17 12.93 2.06
C LEU A 76 -0.91 13.16 2.89
N GLY A 77 0.04 13.91 2.35
CA GLY A 77 1.33 14.22 2.99
C GLY A 77 1.39 15.63 3.56
N HIS A 78 2.40 15.86 4.40
CA HIS A 78 2.89 17.22 4.60
C HIS A 78 3.74 17.64 3.40
N ALA A 79 3.84 18.95 3.14
CA ALA A 79 4.62 19.47 2.01
C ALA A 79 6.08 19.01 2.05
N ASN A 80 6.67 18.91 3.25
CA ASN A 80 8.02 18.39 3.47
C ASN A 80 8.07 16.87 3.75
N GLY A 81 6.99 16.15 3.44
CA GLY A 81 6.93 14.71 3.62
C GLY A 81 7.87 13.97 2.67
N THR A 82 8.31 12.78 3.05
CA THR A 82 9.26 12.00 2.23
C THR A 82 8.76 10.58 1.97
N VAL A 83 9.24 9.96 0.89
CA VAL A 83 8.87 8.57 0.55
C VAL A 83 10.11 7.76 0.19
N GLN A 84 10.25 6.59 0.79
CA GLN A 84 11.15 5.53 0.35
C GLN A 84 10.32 4.45 -0.37
N PHE A 85 10.49 4.32 -1.67
CA PHE A 85 9.81 3.32 -2.51
C PHE A 85 10.84 2.36 -3.11
N GLY A 86 11.02 1.20 -2.49
CA GLY A 86 12.11 0.29 -2.84
C GLY A 86 13.46 1.00 -2.68
N LYS A 87 14.22 1.14 -3.77
CA LYS A 87 15.50 1.87 -3.80
C LYS A 87 15.36 3.37 -4.08
N MET A 88 14.18 3.83 -4.51
CA MET A 88 13.94 5.22 -4.87
C MET A 88 13.55 6.03 -3.64
N ARG A 89 14.06 7.26 -3.56
CA ARG A 89 13.72 8.23 -2.51
C ARG A 89 13.12 9.47 -3.15
N PHE A 90 12.05 9.97 -2.54
CA PHE A 90 11.33 11.16 -2.97
C PHE A 90 11.27 12.16 -1.82
N ASP A 91 11.63 13.40 -2.14
CA ASP A 91 11.65 14.55 -1.23
C ASP A 91 11.62 15.80 -2.11
N PRO A 92 10.55 16.63 -2.08
CA PRO A 92 9.40 16.59 -1.18
C PRO A 92 8.29 15.62 -1.61
N TRP A 93 7.22 15.50 -0.80
CA TRP A 93 6.04 14.64 -1.05
C TRP A 93 5.46 14.82 -2.46
N ALA A 94 5.44 16.06 -2.97
CA ALA A 94 4.96 16.37 -4.30
C ALA A 94 5.72 15.60 -5.41
N SER A 95 7.04 15.39 -5.25
CA SER A 95 7.83 14.63 -6.22
C SER A 95 7.42 13.16 -6.32
N PHE A 96 6.97 12.57 -5.19
CA PHE A 96 6.39 11.23 -5.18
C PHE A 96 5.03 11.22 -5.89
N VAL A 97 4.18 12.21 -5.64
CA VAL A 97 2.86 12.32 -6.30
C VAL A 97 3.00 12.45 -7.81
N ASP A 98 3.91 13.30 -8.28
CA ASP A 98 4.14 13.51 -9.72
C ASP A 98 4.66 12.22 -10.38
N TRP A 99 5.64 11.55 -9.77
CA TRP A 99 6.13 10.25 -10.24
C TRP A 99 5.04 9.17 -10.25
N LEU A 100 4.21 9.13 -9.20
CA LEU A 100 3.15 8.14 -9.05
C LEU A 100 2.07 8.32 -10.14
N LEU A 101 1.65 9.56 -10.41
CA LEU A 101 0.71 9.86 -11.49
C LEU A 101 1.29 9.53 -12.86
N ASP A 102 2.56 9.87 -13.10
CA ASP A 102 3.25 9.55 -14.35
C ASP A 102 3.30 8.04 -14.60
N ALA A 103 3.60 7.26 -13.56
CA ALA A 103 3.62 5.81 -13.63
C ALA A 103 2.23 5.19 -13.92
N HIS A 104 1.14 5.88 -13.58
CA HIS A 104 -0.21 5.34 -13.72
C HIS A 104 -0.96 5.86 -14.94
N LYS A 105 -0.64 7.05 -15.48
CA LYS A 105 -1.45 7.72 -16.51
C LYS A 105 -1.66 6.93 -17.80
N SER A 106 -0.70 6.08 -18.18
CA SER A 106 -0.74 5.26 -19.41
C SER A 106 -1.27 3.84 -19.21
N MET A 107 -1.53 3.43 -17.96
CA MET A 107 -2.08 2.11 -17.69
C MET A 107 -3.52 2.01 -18.21
N LEU A 108 -3.92 0.82 -18.66
CA LEU A 108 -5.29 0.58 -19.13
C LEU A 108 -6.28 0.63 -17.96
N SER A 109 -5.89 0.07 -16.81
CA SER A 109 -6.67 0.12 -15.57
C SER A 109 -5.77 -0.05 -14.36
N ASN A 110 -6.20 0.47 -13.22
CA ASN A 110 -5.53 0.28 -11.95
C ASN A 110 -6.56 0.29 -10.83
N ASN A 111 -6.34 -0.54 -9.82
CA ASN A 111 -7.21 -0.56 -8.66
C ASN A 111 -6.42 -0.93 -7.41
N HIS A 112 -6.49 -0.03 -6.42
CA HIS A 112 -5.75 -0.15 -5.17
C HIS A 112 -6.72 -0.38 -3.99
N ARG A 113 -6.26 -1.14 -3.00
CA ARG A 113 -6.95 -1.32 -1.72
C ARG A 113 -5.98 -1.18 -0.57
N MET A 114 -6.44 -0.54 0.50
CA MET A 114 -5.71 -0.42 1.77
C MET A 114 -6.49 -1.17 2.85
N THR A 115 -5.83 -2.10 3.53
CA THR A 115 -6.44 -2.98 4.54
C THR A 115 -5.49 -3.20 5.72
N ASN A 116 -5.98 -3.87 6.77
CA ASN A 116 -5.17 -4.32 7.92
C ASN A 116 -4.36 -3.19 8.58
N MET A 117 -5.02 -2.06 8.83
CA MET A 117 -4.39 -0.88 9.43
C MET A 117 -4.08 -1.11 10.92
N LEU A 118 -2.80 -1.02 11.27
CA LEU A 118 -2.34 -0.89 12.65
C LEU A 118 -1.91 0.56 12.87
N ILE A 119 -2.52 1.26 13.82
CA ILE A 119 -2.28 2.68 14.06
C ILE A 119 -2.06 2.91 15.56
N GLU A 120 -0.94 3.56 15.89
CA GLU A 120 -0.65 4.05 17.24
C GLU A 120 -0.58 5.58 17.24
N VAL A 121 -1.34 6.21 18.12
CA VAL A 121 -1.42 7.68 18.26
C VAL A 121 -0.92 8.07 19.64
N ARG A 122 -0.07 9.11 19.72
CA ARG A 122 0.44 9.71 20.95
C ARG A 122 0.48 11.23 20.78
N GLY A 123 -0.52 11.91 21.34
CA GLY A 123 -0.70 13.36 21.14
C GLY A 123 -0.78 13.70 19.64
N ASP A 124 0.07 14.61 19.17
CA ASP A 124 0.14 15.04 17.77
C ASP A 124 1.05 14.20 16.87
N LYS A 125 1.47 13.02 17.34
CA LYS A 125 2.31 12.08 16.57
C LYS A 125 1.64 10.72 16.47
N ALA A 126 1.87 10.04 15.34
CA ALA A 126 1.40 8.68 15.17
C ALA A 126 2.31 7.89 14.23
N VAL A 127 2.16 6.57 14.29
CA VAL A 127 2.74 5.63 13.32
C VAL A 127 1.65 4.71 12.81
N SER A 128 1.80 4.22 11.58
CA SER A 128 0.94 3.15 11.08
C SER A 128 1.69 2.14 10.23
N GLU A 129 1.19 0.90 10.27
CA GLU A 129 1.44 -0.13 9.27
C GLU A 129 0.12 -0.40 8.54
N THR A 130 0.16 -0.43 7.21
CA THR A 130 -1.04 -0.71 6.41
C THR A 130 -0.69 -1.60 5.23
N THR A 131 -1.50 -2.62 5.01
CA THR A 131 -1.38 -3.51 3.86
C THR A 131 -2.02 -2.88 2.63
N GLY A 132 -1.30 -2.88 1.52
CA GLY A 132 -1.77 -2.46 0.21
C GLY A 132 -1.84 -3.63 -0.76
N THR A 133 -2.94 -3.74 -1.50
CA THR A 133 -3.02 -4.58 -2.69
C THR A 133 -3.31 -3.74 -3.93
N ALA A 134 -2.72 -4.11 -5.06
CA ALA A 134 -2.96 -3.47 -6.33
C ALA A 134 -3.17 -4.51 -7.44
N THR A 135 -4.14 -4.26 -8.31
CA THR A 135 -4.30 -4.95 -9.59
C THR A 135 -4.16 -3.91 -10.69
N LEU A 136 -3.15 -4.07 -11.54
CA LEU A 136 -2.82 -3.11 -12.60
C LEU A 136 -2.89 -3.82 -13.94
N VAL A 137 -3.55 -3.20 -14.92
CA VAL A 137 -3.60 -3.66 -16.31
C VAL A 137 -2.83 -2.66 -17.15
N VAL A 138 -1.72 -3.10 -17.72
CA VAL A 138 -0.73 -2.22 -18.35
C VAL A 138 -0.50 -2.65 -19.79
N ALA A 139 -0.76 -1.76 -20.75
CA ALA A 139 -0.32 -1.98 -22.12
C ALA A 139 1.22 -1.90 -22.16
N VAL A 140 1.85 -2.88 -22.79
CA VAL A 140 3.30 -2.92 -22.98
C VAL A 140 3.60 -3.11 -24.47
N GLU A 141 4.87 -3.02 -24.84
CA GLU A 141 5.28 -3.11 -26.26
C GLU A 141 4.86 -4.45 -26.90
N LYS A 142 4.85 -4.47 -28.24
CA LYS A 142 4.61 -5.67 -29.08
C LYS A 142 3.21 -6.27 -28.91
N ASP A 143 2.19 -5.43 -28.76
CA ASP A 143 0.79 -5.84 -28.62
C ASP A 143 0.56 -6.82 -27.47
N GLN A 144 1.24 -6.59 -26.35
CA GLN A 144 1.08 -7.37 -25.12
C GLN A 144 0.48 -6.51 -24.01
N VAL A 145 -0.16 -7.19 -23.06
CA VAL A 145 -0.68 -6.60 -21.82
C VAL A 145 -0.08 -7.34 -20.64
N GLU A 146 0.34 -6.58 -19.64
CA GLU A 146 0.69 -7.10 -18.33
C GLU A 146 -0.47 -6.90 -17.34
N GLU A 147 -0.94 -7.99 -16.75
CA GLU A 147 -1.69 -7.93 -15.50
C GLU A 147 -0.73 -8.11 -14.33
N ARG A 148 -0.72 -7.13 -13.42
CA ARG A 148 0.19 -7.09 -12.27
C ARG A 148 -0.62 -7.16 -11.00
N TRP A 149 -0.37 -8.17 -10.17
CA TRP A 149 -0.88 -8.25 -8.81
C TRP A 149 0.24 -7.94 -7.84
N MET A 150 0.01 -6.98 -6.96
CA MET A 150 1.01 -6.51 -6.00
C MET A 150 0.46 -6.60 -4.59
N HIS A 151 1.33 -6.98 -3.66
CA HIS A 151 1.11 -6.87 -2.23
C HIS A 151 2.25 -6.05 -1.62
N SER A 152 1.91 -5.11 -0.76
CA SER A 152 2.88 -4.22 -0.14
C SER A 152 2.43 -3.82 1.26
N ARG A 153 3.37 -3.34 2.06
CA ARG A 153 3.12 -2.70 3.35
C ARG A 153 3.64 -1.27 3.31
N TYR A 154 2.84 -0.36 3.83
CA TYR A 154 3.19 1.04 4.00
C TYR A 154 3.43 1.30 5.48
N LEU A 155 4.67 1.69 5.80
CA LEU A 155 5.10 2.05 7.13
C LEU A 155 5.20 3.58 7.19
N ASP A 156 4.26 4.20 7.89
CA ASP A 156 4.08 5.64 7.87
C ASP A 156 4.38 6.26 9.24
N ARG A 157 5.01 7.43 9.22
CA ARG A 157 5.07 8.35 10.35
C ARG A 157 4.15 9.53 10.06
N TRP A 158 3.46 9.98 11.09
CA TRP A 158 2.43 10.99 10.99
C TRP A 158 2.64 12.10 12.01
N SER A 159 2.19 13.29 11.63
CA SER A 159 1.95 14.36 12.59
C SER A 159 0.67 15.11 12.32
N ARG A 160 0.03 15.56 13.40
CA ARG A 160 -1.06 16.53 13.36
C ARG A 160 -0.45 17.92 13.38
N ARG A 161 -0.70 18.72 12.34
CA ARG A 161 -0.28 20.13 12.26
C ARG A 161 -1.50 20.96 11.90
N ASN A 162 -1.79 22.00 12.67
CA ASN A 162 -2.97 22.86 12.46
C ASN A 162 -4.27 22.03 12.37
N GLY A 163 -4.43 21.07 13.28
CA GLY A 163 -5.60 20.17 13.32
C GLY A 163 -5.64 19.06 12.26
N ARG A 164 -4.70 19.03 11.31
CA ARG A 164 -4.70 18.07 10.20
C ARG A 164 -3.63 16.99 10.37
N TRP A 165 -4.04 15.72 10.35
CA TRP A 165 -3.13 14.58 10.24
C TRP A 165 -2.66 14.40 8.80
N ALA A 166 -1.35 14.23 8.61
CA ALA A 166 -0.76 13.90 7.32
C ALA A 166 0.56 13.14 7.47
N ILE A 167 1.00 12.52 6.39
CA ILE A 167 2.22 11.72 6.35
C ILE A 167 3.46 12.62 6.44
N ASP A 168 4.30 12.38 7.45
CA ASP A 168 5.66 12.95 7.56
C ASP A 168 6.65 12.14 6.71
N SER A 169 6.55 10.80 6.75
CA SER A 169 7.39 9.92 5.94
C SER A 169 6.71 8.59 5.69
N ARG A 170 6.85 8.05 4.48
CA ARG A 170 6.38 6.71 4.09
C ARG A 170 7.53 5.82 3.67
N GLN A 171 7.58 4.60 4.18
CA GLN A 171 8.39 3.52 3.61
C GLN A 171 7.47 2.46 3.01
N SER A 172 7.61 2.24 1.70
CA SER A 172 6.91 1.18 0.99
C SER A 172 7.76 -0.08 0.97
N VAL A 173 7.22 -1.16 1.50
CA VAL A 173 7.81 -2.51 1.47
C VAL A 173 7.00 -3.35 0.52
N THR A 174 7.59 -3.86 -0.55
CA THR A 174 6.91 -4.81 -1.44
C THR A 174 7.13 -6.23 -0.92
N ASP A 175 6.05 -6.93 -0.56
CA ASP A 175 6.16 -8.31 -0.09
C ASP A 175 6.21 -9.27 -1.28
N PHE A 176 5.31 -9.10 -2.27
CA PHE A 176 5.38 -9.85 -3.53
C PHE A 176 4.73 -9.12 -4.70
N ARG A 177 5.17 -9.50 -5.90
CA ARG A 177 4.60 -9.07 -7.18
C ARG A 177 4.47 -10.29 -8.09
N ARG A 178 3.28 -10.50 -8.64
CA ARG A 178 3.02 -11.46 -9.72
C ARG A 178 2.69 -10.68 -10.99
N ILE A 179 3.23 -11.14 -12.11
CA ILE A 179 2.94 -10.57 -13.43
C ILE A 179 2.48 -11.72 -14.32
N GLU A 180 1.39 -11.50 -15.04
CA GLU A 180 0.95 -12.35 -16.13
C GLU A 180 0.95 -11.50 -17.40
N VAL A 181 1.48 -12.08 -18.48
CA VAL A 181 1.58 -11.43 -19.79
C VAL A 181 0.66 -12.16 -20.75
N PHE A 182 -0.14 -11.42 -21.51
CA PHE A 182 -1.01 -12.00 -22.53
C PHE A 182 -1.15 -11.06 -23.76
N PRO A 183 -1.49 -11.59 -24.95
CA PRO A 183 -1.69 -10.78 -26.14
C PRO A 183 -2.83 -9.77 -25.97
N ALA A 184 -2.66 -8.54 -26.47
CA ALA A 184 -3.68 -7.49 -26.39
C ALA A 184 -5.02 -7.89 -27.03
N SER A 185 -5.01 -8.81 -28.00
CA SER A 185 -6.22 -9.38 -28.60
C SER A 185 -7.12 -10.13 -27.59
N GLU A 186 -6.57 -10.62 -26.48
CA GLU A 186 -7.33 -11.29 -25.40
C GLU A 186 -7.89 -10.32 -24.35
N LEU A 187 -7.61 -9.01 -24.44
CA LEU A 187 -8.03 -8.05 -23.42
C LEU A 187 -9.55 -8.10 -23.16
N LYS A 188 -10.35 -8.11 -24.23
CA LYS A 188 -11.81 -8.14 -24.15
C LYS A 188 -12.38 -9.49 -23.74
N THR A 189 -11.63 -10.58 -23.91
CA THR A 189 -12.07 -11.91 -23.45
C THR A 189 -11.74 -12.14 -21.99
N ARG A 190 -10.65 -11.55 -21.48
CA ARG A 190 -10.26 -11.60 -20.06
C ARG A 190 -11.03 -10.60 -19.19
N TYR A 191 -11.30 -9.41 -19.74
CA TYR A 191 -12.04 -8.35 -19.06
C TYR A 191 -13.28 -7.98 -19.85
N SER A 192 -14.44 -8.48 -19.40
CA SER A 192 -15.74 -8.04 -19.93
C SER A 192 -16.02 -6.57 -19.62
N THR A 193 -15.32 -5.98 -18.65
CA THR A 193 -15.35 -4.55 -18.34
C THR A 193 -13.98 -4.09 -17.85
N LEU A 194 -13.44 -3.08 -18.52
CA LEU A 194 -12.37 -2.23 -18.00
C LEU A 194 -13.01 -0.85 -17.85
N GLY A 195 -13.21 -0.42 -16.60
CA GLY A 195 -13.87 0.84 -16.33
C GLY A 195 -13.11 2.01 -16.95
N ASP A 196 -13.85 2.96 -17.52
CA ASP A 196 -13.27 4.21 -17.99
C ASP A 196 -12.66 4.98 -16.81
N ARG A 197 -11.52 5.61 -17.06
CA ARG A 197 -10.89 6.51 -16.08
C ARG A 197 -11.58 7.86 -16.14
N LEU A 198 -12.71 7.96 -15.44
CA LEU A 198 -13.56 9.15 -15.48
C LEU A 198 -12.93 10.37 -14.79
N GLY A 199 -11.89 10.17 -13.96
CA GLY A 199 -11.27 11.28 -13.22
C GLY A 199 -12.34 12.03 -12.40
N LYS A 200 -12.43 13.35 -12.57
CA LYS A 200 -13.42 14.19 -11.88
C LYS A 200 -14.87 13.94 -12.34
N ASP A 201 -15.08 13.30 -13.49
CA ASP A 201 -16.42 12.90 -13.96
C ASP A 201 -16.93 11.62 -13.26
N ASP A 202 -16.12 11.00 -12.40
CA ASP A 202 -16.54 9.84 -11.62
C ASP A 202 -17.79 10.16 -10.77
N PRO A 203 -18.83 9.29 -10.77
CA PRO A 203 -20.08 9.53 -10.06
C PRO A 203 -19.92 9.86 -8.58
N SER A 204 -18.84 9.37 -7.95
CA SER A 204 -18.58 9.61 -6.55
C SER A 204 -18.34 11.08 -6.22
N TYR A 205 -17.78 11.90 -7.13
CA TYR A 205 -17.63 13.34 -6.85
C TYR A 205 -18.99 14.02 -6.68
N LYS A 206 -19.96 13.70 -7.56
CA LYS A 206 -21.32 14.21 -7.42
C LYS A 206 -21.98 13.72 -6.13
N LEU A 207 -21.76 12.46 -5.77
CA LEU A 207 -22.28 11.89 -4.52
C LEU A 207 -21.76 12.60 -3.27
N PHE A 208 -20.45 12.85 -3.19
CA PHE A 208 -19.83 13.49 -2.02
C PHE A 208 -20.06 15.01 -1.96
N ASN A 209 -20.27 15.67 -3.10
CA ASN A 209 -20.63 17.11 -3.14
C ASN A 209 -22.10 17.39 -2.75
N PHE A 210 -22.92 16.36 -2.51
CA PHE A 210 -24.31 16.52 -2.07
C PHE A 210 -24.43 16.89 -0.58
N LEU A 211 -23.36 16.71 0.20
CA LEU A 211 -23.26 17.08 1.62
C LEU A 211 -22.61 18.46 1.78
#